data_AF-A0A4V1EFR8-F1
#
_entry.id   AF-A0A4V1EFR8-F1
#
_cell.length_a   1.000
_cell.length_b   1.000
_cell.length_c   1.000
_cell.angle_alpha   90.00
_cell.angle_beta   90.00
_cell.angle_gamma   90.00
#
_symmetry.space_group_name_H-M   'P 1'
#
loop_
_entity.id
_entity.type
_entity.pdbx_description
1 polymer ?
#
loop_
_entity_poly.entity_id
_entity_poly.type
_entity_poly.pdbx_seq_one_letter_code
_entity_poly.pdbx_strand_id
1 'polypeptide(L)'
;MFRMWGKLMKSNRLLKDTVISVEDAGLNRTRKVYKALEDICYEFDLPKPLWLEANKHEFISHDKTRFYHDSFIEDINFDFLEIQVIEEDESL
;
A
#
# COMPACT_ATOMS: atom_id res chain seq x y z
N MET A 1 3.76 -1.19 17.02
CA MET A 1 4.19 -1.77 15.74
C MET A 1 3.16 -1.43 14.66
N PHE A 2 3.58 -1.12 13.43
CA PHE A 2 2.67 -0.93 12.29
C PHE A 2 3.16 -1.82 11.15
N ARG A 3 2.28 -2.62 10.55
CA ARG A 3 2.62 -3.52 9.46
C ARG A 3 1.62 -3.39 8.32
N MET A 4 2.14 -3.29 7.11
CA MET A 4 1.34 -3.19 5.90
C MET A 4 1.80 -4.22 4.88
N TRP A 5 0.84 -4.95 4.34
CA TRP A 5 1.04 -5.95 3.30
C TRP A 5 0.77 -5.33 1.93
N GLY A 6 1.77 -5.35 1.05
CA GLY A 6 1.65 -4.99 -0.35
C GLY A 6 1.59 -6.22 -1.22
N LYS A 7 0.69 -6.25 -2.20
CA LYS A 7 0.53 -7.34 -3.17
C LYS A 7 0.43 -6.80 -4.58
N LEU A 8 1.23 -7.37 -5.47
CA LEU A 8 1.14 -7.13 -6.90
C LEU A 8 0.31 -8.22 -7.56
N MET A 9 -0.82 -7.85 -8.15
CA MET A 9 -1.74 -8.80 -8.79
C MET A 9 -1.74 -8.63 -10.31
N LYS A 10 -1.75 -9.74 -11.05
CA LYS A 10 -1.93 -9.77 -12.51
C LYS A 10 -2.70 -11.00 -12.95
N SER A 11 -3.74 -10.82 -13.75
CA SER A 11 -4.64 -11.85 -14.25
C SER A 11 -5.12 -12.79 -13.13
N ASN A 12 -5.53 -12.21 -11.99
CA ASN A 12 -5.97 -12.93 -10.79
C ASN A 12 -4.89 -13.86 -10.16
N ARG A 13 -3.62 -13.62 -10.45
CA ARG A 13 -2.47 -14.28 -9.82
C ARG A 13 -1.66 -13.29 -9.02
N LEU A 14 -1.18 -13.73 -7.87
CA LEU A 14 -0.20 -13.00 -7.07
C LEU A 14 1.17 -13.10 -7.76
N LEU A 15 1.73 -11.96 -8.15
CA LEU A 15 3.06 -11.90 -8.76
C LEU A 15 4.15 -11.75 -7.70
N LYS A 16 3.94 -10.83 -6.77
CA LYS A 16 4.83 -10.54 -5.66
C LYS A 16 4.01 -10.04 -4.48
N ASP A 17 4.52 -10.28 -3.29
CA ASP A 17 4.01 -9.67 -2.07
C ASP A 17 5.14 -9.36 -1.11
N THR A 18 4.94 -8.35 -0.26
CA THR A 18 5.90 -7.98 0.79
C THR A 18 5.16 -7.37 1.98
N VAL A 19 5.72 -7.56 3.17
CA VAL A 19 5.21 -7.00 4.41
C VAL A 19 6.22 -5.99 4.95
N ILE A 20 5.85 -4.72 4.94
CA ILE A 20 6.67 -3.65 5.51
C ILE A 20 6.25 -3.39 6.95
N SER A 21 7.23 -3.36 7.85
CA SER A 21 7.04 -3.05 9.26
C SER A 21 7.61 -1.66 9.56
N VAL A 22 6.79 -0.76 10.10
CA VAL A 22 7.17 0.59 10.52
C VAL A 22 7.11 0.67 12.04
N GLU A 23 8.28 0.72 12.69
CA GLU A 23 8.40 0.74 14.15
C GLU A 23 8.48 2.16 14.75
N ASP A 24 8.46 3.20 13.91
CA ASP A 24 8.62 4.58 14.35
C ASP A 24 7.39 5.08 15.13
N ALA A 25 7.53 5.22 16.46
CA ALA A 25 6.48 5.69 17.36
C ALA A 25 6.18 7.19 17.22
N GLY A 26 7.03 7.98 16.57
CA GLY A 26 6.84 9.41 16.34
C GLY A 26 5.99 9.74 15.12
N LEU A 27 5.74 8.76 14.24
CA LEU A 27 4.92 8.95 13.03
C LEU A 27 3.44 8.73 13.31
N ASN A 28 2.59 9.63 12.78
CA ASN A 28 1.15 9.41 12.75
C ASN A 28 0.78 8.26 11.78
N ARG A 29 -0.41 7.68 11.97
CA ARG A 29 -0.93 6.57 11.14
C ARG A 29 -0.76 6.83 9.64
N THR A 30 -1.18 8.00 9.18
CA THR A 30 -1.07 8.41 7.78
C THR A 30 0.37 8.38 7.26
N ARG A 31 1.33 8.92 8.01
CA ARG A 31 2.76 8.90 7.64
C ARG A 31 3.33 7.48 7.63
N LYS A 32 2.89 6.62 8.53
CA LYS A 32 3.27 5.20 8.53
C LYS A 32 2.78 4.49 7.26
N VAL A 33 1.53 4.74 6.85
CA VAL A 33 0.96 4.21 5.59
C VAL A 33 1.74 4.70 4.38
N TYR A 34 2.00 6.01 4.28
CA TYR A 34 2.78 6.56 3.17
C TYR A 34 4.18 5.97 3.11
N LYS A 35 4.88 5.91 4.25
CA LYS A 35 6.22 5.31 4.33
C LYS A 35 6.20 3.85 3.89
N ALA A 36 5.28 3.06 4.42
CA ALA A 36 5.17 1.65 4.06
C ALA A 36 4.83 1.46 2.57
N LEU A 37 4.00 2.33 1.99
CA LEU A 37 3.70 2.31 0.56
C LEU A 37 4.94 2.63 -0.28
N GLU A 38 5.73 3.62 0.14
CA GLU A 38 6.99 3.96 -0.52
C GLU A 38 7.98 2.80 -0.48
N ASP A 39 8.11 2.13 0.67
CA ASP A 39 8.99 0.97 0.84
C ASP A 39 8.51 -0.23 -0.02
N ILE A 40 7.19 -0.47 -0.10
CA ILE A 40 6.61 -1.49 -1.00
C ILE A 40 6.94 -1.18 -2.46
N CYS A 41 6.76 0.07 -2.89
CA CYS A 41 7.07 0.49 -4.26
C CYS A 41 8.56 0.34 -4.56
N TYR A 42 9.42 0.67 -3.60
CA TYR A 42 10.86 0.51 -3.72
C TYR A 42 11.25 -0.97 -3.88
N GLU A 43 10.69 -1.87 -3.07
CA GLU A 43 10.98 -3.31 -3.16
C GLU A 43 10.47 -3.94 -4.46
N PHE A 44 9.35 -3.43 -4.98
CA PHE A 44 8.78 -3.93 -6.23
C PHE A 44 9.36 -3.27 -7.49
N ASP A 45 10.26 -2.28 -7.34
CA ASP A 45 10.80 -1.45 -8.42
C ASP A 45 9.68 -0.76 -9.22
N LEU A 46 8.75 -0.11 -8.49
CA LEU A 46 7.58 0.56 -9.04
C LEU A 46 7.59 2.07 -8.80
N PRO A 47 6.99 2.85 -9.71
CA PRO A 47 6.68 4.24 -9.43
C PRO A 47 5.63 4.34 -8.32
N LYS A 48 5.68 5.44 -7.55
CA LYS A 48 4.72 5.69 -6.47
C LYS A 48 3.33 5.97 -7.06
N PRO A 49 2.27 5.26 -6.63
CA PRO A 49 0.93 5.53 -7.10
C PRO A 49 0.38 6.83 -6.52
N LEU A 50 -0.53 7.44 -7.27
CA LEU A 50 -1.35 8.57 -6.85
C LEU A 50 -2.53 8.09 -5.99
N TRP A 51 -2.78 8.82 -4.91
CA TRP A 51 -3.95 8.58 -4.07
C TRP A 51 -5.18 9.27 -4.66
N LEU A 52 -5.99 8.50 -5.37
CA LEU A 52 -7.29 8.97 -5.86
C LEU A 52 -8.32 8.98 -4.72
N GLU A 53 -9.41 9.71 -4.93
CA GLU A 53 -10.50 9.80 -3.94
C GLU A 53 -11.08 8.42 -3.62
N ALA A 54 -11.27 7.57 -4.64
CA ALA A 54 -11.73 6.20 -4.46
C ALA A 54 -10.81 5.40 -3.52
N ASN A 55 -9.49 5.52 -3.70
CA ASN A 55 -8.52 4.86 -2.85
C ASN A 55 -8.60 5.31 -1.40
N LYS A 56 -8.71 6.62 -1.17
CA LYS A 56 -8.86 7.19 0.17
C LYS A 56 -10.12 6.69 0.85
N HIS A 57 -11.26 6.70 0.16
CA HIS A 57 -12.53 6.22 0.70
C HIS A 57 -12.49 4.73 1.05
N GLU A 58 -11.91 3.90 0.19
CA GLU A 58 -11.76 2.46 0.46
C GLU A 58 -10.83 2.22 1.65
N PHE A 59 -9.70 2.93 1.69
CA PHE A 59 -8.70 2.79 2.75
C PHE A 59 -9.25 3.22 4.12
N ILE A 60 -10.01 4.30 4.20
CA ILE A 60 -10.64 4.76 5.45
C ILE A 60 -11.64 3.72 5.98
N SER A 61 -12.31 2.98 5.09
CA SER A 61 -13.40 2.07 5.45
C SER A 61 -12.92 0.65 5.77
N HIS A 62 -11.80 0.23 5.17
CA HIS A 62 -11.36 -1.17 5.17
C HIS A 62 -9.89 -1.36 5.51
N ASP A 63 -9.14 -0.29 5.76
CA ASP A 63 -7.69 -0.30 5.95
C ASP A 63 -6.93 -1.01 4.83
N LYS A 64 -7.57 -0.99 3.65
CA LYS A 64 -7.17 -1.68 2.43
C LYS A 64 -7.56 -0.82 1.24
N THR A 65 -6.69 -0.78 0.23
CA THR A 65 -7.01 -0.15 -1.05
C THR A 65 -6.24 -0.78 -2.20
N ARG A 66 -6.69 -0.53 -3.43
CA ARG A 66 -6.08 -1.04 -4.66
C ARG A 66 -5.77 0.09 -5.62
N PHE A 67 -4.51 0.21 -5.99
CA PHE A 67 -4.04 1.13 -7.01
C PHE A 67 -4.04 0.42 -8.36
N TYR A 68 -4.94 0.85 -9.24
CA TYR A 68 -5.04 0.37 -10.61
C TYR A 68 -4.18 1.24 -11.53
N HIS A 69 -4.19 0.93 -12.83
CA HIS A 69 -3.39 1.63 -13.83
C HIS A 69 -3.60 3.15 -13.86
N ASP A 70 -4.81 3.64 -13.58
CA ASP A 70 -5.13 5.08 -13.47
C ASP A 70 -4.43 5.78 -12.29
N SER A 71 -3.98 5.01 -11.29
CA SER A 71 -3.22 5.54 -10.17
C SER A 71 -1.74 5.74 -10.52
N PHE A 72 -1.24 5.22 -11.64
CA PHE A 72 0.16 5.35 -12.04
C PHE A 72 0.31 6.29 -13.24
N ILE A 73 1.34 7.12 -13.21
CA ILE A 73 1.66 8.04 -14.32
C ILE A 73 2.33 7.28 -15.47
N GLU A 74 3.07 6.22 -15.14
CA GLU A 74 3.78 5.36 -16.10
C GLU A 74 2.97 4.09 -16.39
N ASP A 75 3.23 3.48 -17.55
CA ASP A 75 2.61 2.21 -17.94
C ASP A 75 3.08 1.09 -17.02
N ILE A 76 2.14 0.35 -16.45
CA ILE A 76 2.41 -0.74 -15.51
C ILE A 76 2.04 -2.08 -16.11
N ASN A 77 2.88 -3.10 -15.86
CA ASN A 77 2.66 -4.44 -16.41
C ASN A 77 1.83 -5.38 -15.51
N PHE A 78 1.04 -4.82 -14.59
CA PHE A 78 0.21 -5.53 -13.60
C PHE A 78 -1.19 -4.91 -13.55
N ASP A 79 -2.16 -5.62 -12.95
CA ASP A 79 -3.55 -5.14 -12.92
C ASP A 79 -3.75 -4.10 -11.80
N PHE A 80 -3.25 -4.41 -10.60
CA PHE A 80 -3.29 -3.50 -9.46
C PHE A 80 -2.24 -3.86 -8.39
N LEU A 81 -1.85 -2.84 -7.63
CA LEU A 81 -1.15 -2.96 -6.36
C LEU A 81 -2.17 -2.85 -5.24
N GLU A 82 -2.38 -3.94 -4.48
CA GLU A 82 -3.20 -3.92 -3.27
C GLU A 82 -2.30 -3.61 -2.07
N ILE A 83 -2.73 -2.69 -1.21
CA ILE A 83 -2.13 -2.49 0.11
C ILE A 83 -3.16 -2.74 1.20
N GLN A 84 -2.73 -3.33 2.30
CA GLN A 84 -3.57 -3.63 3.45
C GLN A 84 -2.79 -3.48 4.74
N VAL A 85 -3.33 -2.70 5.70
CA VAL A 85 -2.80 -2.70 7.06
C VAL A 85 -3.19 -4.01 7.72
N ILE A 86 -2.20 -4.75 8.23
CA ILE A 86 -2.41 -6.06 8.89
C ILE A 86 -2.17 -5.98 10.40
N GLU A 87 -1.44 -4.97 10.85
CA GLU A 87 -1.15 -4.75 12.26
C GLU A 87 -0.96 -3.26 12.50
N GLU A 88 -1.63 -2.71 13.50
CA GLU A 88 -1.35 -1.39 14.03
C GLU A 88 -1.46 -1.43 15.55
N ASP A 89 -0.47 -0.89 16.27
CA ASP A 89 -0.56 -0.70 17.71
C ASP A 89 -1.69 0.31 17.96
N GLU A 90 -2.88 -0.22 18.25
CA GLU A 90 -3.85 0.45 19.08
C GLU A 90 -3.26 0.50 20.49
N SER A 91 -2.42 1.49 20.75
CA SER A 91 -2.14 1.88 22.13
C SER A 91 -3.46 2.40 22.72
N LEU A 92 -4.23 1.48 23.30
CA LEU A 92 -5.37 1.72 24.19
C LEU A 92 -4.92 2.42 25.47
#